data_AF-A0A830B3W2-F1
#
_entry.id   AF-A0A830B3W2-F1
#
_cell.length_a   1.000
_cell.length_b   1.000
_cell.length_c   1.000
_cell.angle_alpha   90.00
_cell.angle_beta   90.00
_cell.angle_gamma   90.00
#
_symmetry.space_group_name_H-M   'P 1'
#
loop_
_entity.id
_entity.type
_entity.pdbx_description
1 polymer ?
#
loop_
_entity_poly.entity_id
_entity_poly.type
_entity_poly.pdbx_seq_one_letter_code
_entity_poly.pdbx_strand_id
1 'polypeptide(L)'
;MNNLPSNYPPLNLRCKSKNDDLGYHTLLVNQDFHWSFCQNIFGKTLFFCHLYWGSKQRAFVSFSSKHRSAPSFQLYWSARKHGIYLNNFNDTNIFGRTLFFCHLYWGSKQKAFDSFRSQDLKAPWFQFYWSARSDGIYLNYFNDTPAFVKNYDWN
;
A
#
# COMPACT_ATOMS: atom_id res chain seq x y z
N MET A 1 3.79 8.01 7.71
CA MET A 1 3.69 9.45 8.00
C MET A 1 4.63 9.86 9.13
N ASN A 2 5.06 11.12 9.13
CA ASN A 2 5.87 11.72 10.19
C ASN A 2 4.99 12.46 11.21
N ASN A 3 4.72 11.84 12.36
CA ASN A 3 4.02 12.43 13.52
C ASN A 3 4.97 12.68 14.68
N LEU A 4 6.23 13.00 14.37
CA LEU A 4 7.17 13.47 15.37
C LEU A 4 6.84 14.91 15.76
N PRO A 5 7.09 15.32 17.02
CA PRO A 5 6.96 16.71 17.42
C PRO A 5 7.83 17.64 16.54
N SER A 6 7.40 18.90 16.37
CA SER A 6 8.03 19.84 15.42
C SER A 6 9.50 20.14 15.69
N ASN A 7 9.98 19.91 16.91
CA ASN A 7 11.37 20.08 17.29
C ASN A 7 12.26 18.86 16.97
N TYR A 8 11.72 17.82 16.35
CA TYR A 8 12.50 16.66 15.90
C TYR A 8 13.07 16.87 14.48
N PRO A 9 14.25 16.29 14.19
CA PRO A 9 14.77 16.25 12.82
C PRO A 9 13.78 15.59 11.84
N PRO A 10 13.88 15.90 10.53
CA PRO A 10 13.09 15.24 9.50
C PRO A 10 13.20 13.71 9.57
N LEU A 11 12.10 13.04 9.24
CA LEU A 11 12.05 11.59 9.20
C LEU A 11 12.57 11.12 7.85
N ASN A 12 13.72 10.45 7.86
CA ASN A 12 14.21 9.74 6.69
C ASN A 12 13.66 8.32 6.68
N LEU A 13 13.29 7.81 5.51
CA LEU A 13 12.82 6.44 5.37
C LEU A 13 13.32 5.82 4.07
N ARG A 14 13.48 4.50 4.09
CA ARG A 14 13.62 3.66 2.90
C ARG A 14 12.79 2.41 3.08
N CYS A 15 11.94 2.15 2.09
CA CYS A 15 11.11 0.96 2.05
C CYS A 15 11.52 0.11 0.86
N LYS A 16 11.63 -1.21 1.04
CA LYS A 16 11.96 -2.11 -0.05
C LYS A 16 11.35 -3.50 0.15
N SER A 17 11.17 -4.19 -0.96
CA SER A 17 10.88 -5.62 -1.03
C SER A 17 12.17 -6.38 -1.39
N LYS A 18 12.05 -7.68 -1.71
CA LYS A 18 13.16 -8.44 -2.27
C LYS A 18 13.62 -7.87 -3.63
N ASN A 19 12.66 -7.44 -4.46
CA ASN A 19 12.90 -7.10 -5.86
C ASN A 19 12.71 -5.60 -6.16
N ASP A 20 12.03 -4.86 -5.27
CA ASP A 20 11.67 -3.46 -5.49
C ASP A 20 12.25 -2.59 -4.38
N ASP A 21 12.99 -1.55 -4.76
CA ASP A 21 13.45 -0.53 -3.82
C ASP A 21 12.67 0.76 -4.07
N LEU A 22 11.94 1.23 -3.07
CA LEU A 22 11.16 2.46 -3.20
C LEU A 22 12.02 3.70 -2.99
N GLY A 23 13.31 3.55 -2.71
CA GLY A 23 14.27 4.63 -2.56
C GLY A 23 14.26 5.27 -1.18
N TYR A 24 15.13 6.26 -1.01
CA TYR A 24 15.18 7.11 0.19
C TYR A 24 14.23 8.29 0.05
N HIS A 25 13.46 8.56 1.10
CA HIS A 25 12.55 9.69 1.19
C HIS A 25 12.80 10.45 2.50
N THR A 26 12.66 11.78 2.45
CA THR A 26 12.71 12.65 3.62
C THR A 26 11.33 13.25 3.82
N LEU A 27 10.75 13.08 5.01
CA LEU A 27 9.46 13.63 5.39
C LEU A 27 9.63 14.70 6.47
N LEU A 28 9.15 15.92 6.18
CA LEU A 28 8.93 16.95 7.19
C LEU A 28 7.76 16.55 8.10
N VAL A 29 7.58 17.29 9.19
CA VAL A 29 6.51 17.06 10.17
C VAL A 29 5.16 17.13 9.45
N ASN A 30 4.27 16.18 9.77
CA ASN A 30 2.96 15.97 9.14
C ASN A 30 2.98 15.59 7.66
N GLN A 31 4.14 15.35 7.05
CA GLN A 31 4.20 14.77 5.71
C GLN A 31 4.06 13.25 5.73
N ASP A 32 3.64 12.73 4.59
CA ASP A 32 3.41 11.32 4.33
C ASP A 32 4.21 10.84 3.12
N PHE A 33 4.55 9.56 3.15
CA PHE A 33 5.12 8.85 2.03
C PHE A 33 4.12 7.76 1.65
N HIS A 34 3.57 7.89 0.45
CA HIS A 34 2.60 6.96 -0.09
C HIS A 34 3.25 6.11 -1.17
N TRP A 35 2.98 4.81 -1.12
CA TRP A 35 3.39 3.86 -2.13
C TRP A 35 2.32 2.79 -2.27
N SER A 36 2.16 2.29 -3.48
CA SER A 36 1.30 1.16 -3.81
C SER A 36 2.10 0.14 -4.60
N PHE A 37 1.67 -1.11 -4.52
CA PHE A 37 2.20 -2.18 -5.33
C PHE A 37 1.07 -3.16 -5.61
N CYS A 38 1.18 -3.90 -6.70
CA CYS A 38 0.25 -4.98 -7.00
C CYS A 38 0.81 -6.26 -6.41
N GLN A 39 0.05 -6.89 -5.51
CA GLN A 39 0.48 -8.12 -4.89
C GLN A 39 0.60 -9.23 -5.95
N ASN A 40 1.75 -9.91 -5.98
CA ASN A 40 1.91 -11.10 -6.80
C ASN A 40 1.11 -12.25 -6.18
N ILE A 41 0.07 -12.74 -6.88
CA ILE A 41 -0.84 -13.80 -6.39
C ILE A 41 -0.11 -15.14 -6.18
N PHE A 42 0.92 -15.42 -6.98
CA PHE A 42 1.72 -16.65 -6.87
C PHE A 42 2.98 -16.47 -6.00
N GLY A 43 3.23 -15.25 -5.52
CA GLY A 43 4.43 -14.87 -4.79
C GLY A 43 4.17 -14.50 -3.33
N LYS A 44 5.20 -14.65 -2.49
CA LYS A 44 5.21 -14.05 -1.15
C LYS A 44 5.71 -12.61 -1.28
N THR A 45 4.83 -11.63 -1.10
CA THR A 45 5.22 -10.22 -1.12
C THR A 45 5.48 -9.73 0.30
N LEU A 46 6.66 -9.18 0.52
CA LEU A 46 7.11 -8.68 1.82
C LEU A 46 7.80 -7.35 1.58
N PHE A 47 7.28 -6.29 2.20
CA PHE A 47 7.96 -5.01 2.28
C PHE A 47 8.40 -4.76 3.72
N PHE A 48 9.59 -4.20 3.84
CA PHE A 48 10.12 -3.70 5.09
C PHE A 48 10.55 -2.26 4.90
N CYS A 49 10.33 -1.46 5.93
CA CYS A 49 10.74 -0.07 5.95
C CYS A 49 11.76 0.13 7.06
N HIS A 50 12.76 0.96 6.80
CA HIS A 50 13.71 1.44 7.77
C HIS A 50 13.56 2.95 7.89
N LEU A 51 13.27 3.41 9.11
CA LEU A 51 13.07 4.82 9.44
C LEU A 51 14.24 5.32 10.29
N TYR A 52 14.61 6.58 10.09
CA TYR A 52 15.69 7.27 10.79
C TYR A 52 15.24 8.69 11.16
N TRP A 53 15.45 9.09 12.41
CA TRP A 53 15.19 10.45 12.90
C TRP A 53 16.17 10.81 14.00
N GLY A 54 17.04 11.79 13.72
CA GLY A 54 18.20 12.07 14.59
C GLY A 54 19.09 10.83 14.74
N SER A 55 19.43 10.47 15.99
CA SER A 55 20.21 9.27 16.31
C SER A 55 19.35 7.99 16.44
N LYS A 56 18.03 8.08 16.26
CA LYS A 56 17.12 6.93 16.37
C LYS A 56 16.86 6.32 15.00
N GLN A 57 16.80 4.99 14.96
CA GLN A 57 16.41 4.24 13.77
C GLN A 57 15.60 3.02 14.16
N ARG A 58 14.71 2.57 13.27
CA ARG A 58 13.97 1.32 13.47
C ARG A 58 13.51 0.73 12.14
N ALA A 59 13.82 -0.55 11.94
CA ALA A 59 13.31 -1.35 10.84
C ALA A 59 12.07 -2.15 11.29
N PHE A 60 11.11 -2.31 10.39
CA PHE A 60 9.90 -3.10 10.62
C PHE A 60 9.33 -3.64 9.31
N VAL A 61 8.50 -4.68 9.40
CA VAL A 61 7.74 -5.19 8.27
C VAL A 61 6.54 -4.27 8.05
N SER A 62 6.56 -3.53 6.95
CA SER A 62 5.48 -2.61 6.59
C SER A 62 4.32 -3.30 5.90
N PHE A 63 4.58 -4.43 5.23
CA PHE A 63 3.57 -5.29 4.62
C PHE A 63 4.09 -6.73 4.50
N SER A 64 3.24 -7.73 4.73
CA SER A 64 3.55 -9.14 4.47
C SER A 64 2.31 -9.91 4.01
N SER A 65 2.41 -10.56 2.85
CA SER A 65 1.32 -11.36 2.29
C SER A 65 1.01 -12.64 3.08
N LYS A 66 1.83 -13.00 4.07
CA LYS A 66 1.57 -14.16 4.96
C LYS A 66 0.56 -13.83 6.07
N HIS A 67 0.43 -12.55 6.44
CA HIS A 67 -0.57 -12.15 7.42
C HIS A 67 -1.92 -12.08 6.70
N ARG A 68 -2.70 -13.18 6.76
CA ARG A 68 -4.07 -13.28 6.22
C ARG A 68 -5.02 -12.16 6.72
N SER A 69 -4.63 -11.49 7.81
CA SER A 69 -5.34 -10.36 8.44
C SER A 69 -5.00 -8.99 7.86
N ALA A 70 -4.12 -8.90 6.86
CA ALA A 70 -4.03 -7.73 6.00
C ALA A 70 -4.74 -8.06 4.69
N PRO A 71 -6.09 -7.94 4.64
CA PRO A 71 -6.77 -7.78 3.37
C PRO A 71 -6.17 -6.61 2.59
N SER A 72 -6.70 -6.36 1.41
CA SER A 72 -6.43 -5.24 0.51
C SER A 72 -6.71 -3.83 1.12
N PHE A 73 -6.41 -3.64 2.39
CA PHE A 73 -6.42 -2.40 3.12
C PHE A 73 -5.08 -1.69 2.99
N GLN A 74 -5.19 -0.37 2.86
CA GLN A 74 -4.12 0.58 3.10
C GLN A 74 -3.50 0.25 4.47
N LEU A 75 -2.18 0.40 4.66
CA LEU A 75 -1.55 0.25 5.99
C LEU A 75 -0.93 1.60 6.36
N TYR A 76 -1.44 2.24 7.41
CA TYR A 76 -0.91 3.53 7.86
C TYR A 76 0.05 3.34 9.02
N TRP A 77 1.33 3.49 8.71
CA TRP A 77 2.40 3.53 9.70
C TRP A 77 2.71 4.98 10.08
N SER A 78 2.65 5.28 11.38
CA SER A 78 3.01 6.59 11.92
C SER A 78 4.25 6.49 12.81
N ALA A 79 5.27 7.27 12.48
CA ALA A 79 6.41 7.48 13.36
C ALA A 79 6.03 8.54 14.39
N ARG A 80 6.08 8.19 15.67
CA ARG A 80 5.78 9.08 16.81
C ARG A 80 6.96 9.05 17.79
N LYS A 81 6.96 10.00 18.74
CA LYS A 81 8.03 10.14 19.75
C LYS A 81 8.47 8.82 20.42
N HIS A 82 7.52 7.94 20.70
CA HIS A 82 7.73 6.71 21.47
C HIS A 82 7.74 5.43 20.62
N GLY A 83 7.55 5.51 19.31
CA GLY A 83 7.54 4.32 18.48
C GLY A 83 6.88 4.48 17.12
N ILE A 84 6.71 3.35 16.47
CA ILE A 84 6.06 3.23 15.17
C ILE A 84 4.73 2.52 15.42
N TYR A 85 3.64 3.14 14.98
CA TYR A 85 2.28 2.67 15.23
C TYR A 85 1.60 2.33 13.92
N LEU A 86 0.98 1.16 13.85
CA LEU A 86 0.04 0.82 12.80
C LEU A 86 -1.33 1.37 13.22
N ASN A 87 -1.88 2.30 12.44
CA ASN A 87 -3.23 2.79 12.64
C ASN A 87 -4.19 1.82 11.92
N ASN A 88 -5.08 1.17 12.67
CA ASN A 88 -6.24 0.49 12.11
C ASN A 88 -7.34 1.52 11.84
N PHE A 89 -8.06 1.34 10.72
CA PHE A 89 -8.92 2.34 10.10
C PHE A 89 -10.16 2.68 10.91
N ASN A 90 -10.22 3.91 11.42
CA ASN A 90 -11.48 4.62 11.66
C ASN A 90 -11.37 6.11 11.30
N ASP A 91 -10.32 6.54 10.60
CA ASP A 91 -10.09 7.96 10.29
C ASP A 91 -10.67 8.32 8.91
N THR A 92 -11.79 9.03 8.91
CA THR A 92 -12.63 9.31 7.73
C THR A 92 -12.04 10.34 6.78
N ASN A 93 -11.08 11.16 7.23
CA ASN A 93 -10.47 12.23 6.42
C ASN A 93 -9.57 11.72 5.28
N ILE A 94 -9.09 10.47 5.36
CA ILE A 94 -8.21 9.86 4.36
C ILE A 94 -9.02 9.35 3.14
N PHE A 95 -10.29 8.99 3.35
CA PHE A 95 -11.16 8.42 2.32
C PHE A 95 -11.71 9.43 1.30
N GLY A 96 -11.43 10.73 1.43
CA GLY A 96 -11.94 11.74 0.49
C GLY A 96 -11.06 11.98 -0.76
N ARG A 97 -9.78 11.59 -0.73
CA ARG A 97 -8.78 12.05 -1.73
C ARG A 97 -7.77 11.00 -2.19
N THR A 98 -7.98 9.72 -1.88
CA THR A 98 -6.96 8.69 -2.11
C THR A 98 -7.15 7.99 -3.45
N LEU A 99 -6.10 7.93 -4.26
CA LEU A 99 -6.04 7.20 -5.53
C LEU A 99 -4.83 6.26 -5.49
N PHE A 100 -5.03 4.98 -5.84
CA PHE A 100 -3.93 4.06 -6.11
C PHE A 100 -3.99 3.57 -7.54
N PHE A 101 -2.86 3.69 -8.21
CA PHE A 101 -2.61 3.06 -9.49
C PHE A 101 -1.80 1.77 -9.30
N CYS A 102 -2.04 0.84 -10.20
CA CYS A 102 -1.34 -0.43 -10.32
C CYS A 102 -0.77 -0.52 -11.74
N HIS A 103 0.47 -1.02 -11.85
CA HIS A 103 1.06 -1.39 -13.13
C HIS A 103 1.30 -2.90 -13.12
N LEU A 104 0.52 -3.64 -13.92
CA LEU A 104 0.62 -5.09 -14.03
C LEU A 104 1.36 -5.48 -15.31
N TYR A 105 2.04 -6.63 -15.26
CA TYR A 105 2.80 -7.22 -16.37
C TYR A 105 2.40 -8.68 -16.55
N TRP A 106 2.33 -9.15 -17.80
CA TRP A 106 2.12 -10.56 -18.16
C TRP A 106 2.87 -10.92 -19.44
N GLY A 107 3.98 -11.64 -19.31
CA GLY A 107 4.90 -11.85 -20.44
C GLY A 107 5.43 -10.51 -20.94
N SER A 108 5.22 -10.21 -22.23
CA SER A 108 5.56 -8.92 -22.84
C SER A 108 4.46 -7.84 -22.71
N LYS A 109 3.32 -8.17 -22.11
CA LYS A 109 2.18 -7.26 -21.94
C LYS A 109 2.32 -6.46 -20.65
N GLN A 110 1.89 -5.20 -20.65
CA GLN A 110 1.86 -4.36 -19.46
C GLN A 110 0.66 -3.40 -19.48
N LYS A 111 0.10 -3.07 -18.32
CA LYS A 111 -0.99 -2.09 -18.21
C LYS A 111 -0.99 -1.38 -16.87
N ALA A 112 -1.04 -0.06 -16.92
CA ALA A 112 -1.31 0.79 -15.77
C ALA A 112 -2.82 1.08 -15.67
N PHE A 113 -3.38 1.00 -14.46
CA PHE A 113 -4.79 1.29 -14.19
C PHE A 113 -5.00 1.73 -12.75
N ASP A 114 -6.09 2.44 -12.49
CA ASP A 114 -6.49 2.85 -11.15
C ASP A 114 -7.08 1.65 -10.40
N SER A 115 -6.28 1.04 -9.54
CA SER A 115 -6.70 -0.10 -8.71
C SER A 115 -7.69 0.27 -7.61
N PHE A 116 -7.73 1.54 -7.23
CA PHE A 116 -8.58 2.04 -6.17
C PHE A 116 -8.70 3.56 -6.27
N ARG A 117 -9.92 4.08 -6.18
CA ARG A 117 -10.18 5.49 -5.86
C ARG A 117 -11.09 5.55 -4.65
N SER A 118 -10.79 6.46 -3.75
CA SER A 118 -11.54 6.61 -2.50
C SER A 118 -12.97 7.10 -2.74
N GLN A 119 -13.20 7.77 -3.87
CA GLN A 119 -14.53 8.15 -4.37
C GLN A 119 -15.38 6.94 -4.81
N ASP A 120 -14.74 5.81 -5.15
CA ASP A 120 -15.42 4.59 -5.58
C ASP A 120 -15.92 3.76 -4.38
N LEU A 121 -15.55 4.15 -3.14
CA LEU A 121 -15.98 3.46 -1.93
C LEU A 121 -17.44 3.80 -1.60
N LYS A 122 -18.33 2.83 -1.82
CA LYS A 122 -19.69 2.86 -1.27
C LYS A 122 -19.75 2.42 0.20
N ALA A 123 -18.71 1.75 0.72
CA ALA A 123 -18.58 1.37 2.13
C ALA A 123 -17.12 1.04 2.53
N PRO A 124 -16.70 1.30 3.78
CA PRO A 124 -15.32 1.16 4.25
C PRO A 124 -14.79 -0.28 4.39
N TRP A 125 -15.61 -1.30 4.12
CA TRP A 125 -15.22 -2.72 4.24
C TRP A 125 -15.06 -3.44 2.89
N PHE A 126 -15.20 -2.77 1.75
CA PHE A 126 -14.99 -3.42 0.45
C PHE A 126 -13.52 -3.80 0.25
N GLN A 127 -13.28 -5.08 0.01
CA GLN A 127 -11.98 -5.61 -0.38
C GLN A 127 -11.93 -5.76 -1.90
N PHE A 128 -10.88 -5.23 -2.52
CA PHE A 128 -10.62 -5.34 -3.95
C PHE A 128 -9.53 -6.38 -4.18
N TYR A 129 -9.79 -7.36 -5.04
CA TYR A 129 -8.81 -8.36 -5.45
C TYR A 129 -8.59 -8.30 -6.95
N TRP A 130 -7.41 -7.86 -7.35
CA TRP A 130 -7.01 -7.78 -8.76
C TRP A 130 -6.23 -9.01 -9.18
N SER A 131 -6.59 -9.63 -10.31
CA SER A 131 -5.91 -10.81 -10.88
C SER A 131 -5.52 -10.55 -12.33
N ALA A 132 -4.21 -10.54 -12.60
CA ALA A 132 -3.65 -10.62 -13.94
C ALA A 132 -3.79 -12.06 -14.46
N ARG A 133 -4.30 -12.21 -15.68
CA ARG A 133 -4.42 -13.48 -16.42
C ARG A 133 -3.93 -13.29 -17.84
N SER A 134 -3.77 -14.35 -18.62
CA SER A 134 -3.24 -14.25 -19.99
C SER A 134 -4.07 -13.37 -20.94
N ASP A 135 -5.36 -13.27 -20.68
CA ASP A 135 -6.35 -12.58 -21.48
C ASP A 135 -6.80 -11.24 -20.90
N GLY A 136 -6.51 -10.92 -19.64
CA GLY A 136 -6.78 -9.59 -19.08
C GLY A 136 -6.55 -9.47 -17.58
N ILE A 137 -7.06 -8.38 -17.01
CA ILE A 137 -7.00 -8.03 -15.60
C ILE A 137 -8.42 -8.07 -15.04
N TYR A 138 -8.58 -8.84 -13.98
CA TYR A 138 -9.85 -9.14 -13.38
C TYR A 138 -9.95 -8.55 -11.98
N LEU A 139 -11.13 -8.09 -11.61
CA LEU A 139 -11.45 -7.62 -10.27
C LEU A 139 -12.48 -8.54 -9.62
N ASN A 140 -12.23 -8.89 -8.36
CA ASN A 140 -13.23 -9.47 -7.49
C ASN A 140 -13.53 -8.51 -6.33
N TYR A 141 -14.82 -8.27 -6.12
CA TYR A 141 -15.38 -7.53 -4.99
C TYR A 141 -15.95 -8.57 -4.03
N PHE A 142 -15.50 -8.62 -2.78
CA PHE A 142 -16.00 -9.63 -1.84
C PHE A 142 -17.42 -9.28 -1.35
N ASN A 143 -18.31 -10.29 -1.32
CA ASN A 143 -19.02 -10.63 -0.07
C ASN A 143 -19.68 -12.01 -0.02
N ASP A 144 -20.03 -12.71 -1.11
CA ASP A 144 -20.63 -14.06 -0.95
C ASP A 144 -20.42 -15.05 -2.14
N THR A 145 -19.82 -14.64 -3.27
CA THR A 145 -19.40 -15.57 -4.35
C THR A 145 -18.17 -15.03 -5.11
N PRO A 146 -17.08 -15.81 -5.30
CA PRO A 146 -15.82 -15.28 -5.81
C PRO A 146 -15.74 -15.34 -7.35
N ALA A 147 -16.60 -14.60 -8.04
CA ALA A 147 -16.45 -14.41 -9.48
C ALA A 147 -15.51 -13.23 -9.75
N PHE A 148 -14.38 -13.50 -10.39
CA PHE A 148 -13.51 -12.46 -10.93
C PHE A 148 -14.14 -11.91 -12.22
N VAL A 149 -14.44 -10.61 -12.25
CA VAL A 149 -14.98 -9.92 -13.43
C VAL A 149 -13.82 -9.31 -14.21
N LYS A 150 -13.79 -9.50 -15.53
CA LYS A 150 -12.76 -8.88 -16.37
C LYS A 150 -13.01 -7.38 -16.45
N ASN A 151 -12.05 -6.59 -15.98
CA ASN A 151 -12.16 -5.13 -15.94
C ASN A 151 -11.27 -4.45 -16.98
N TYR A 152 -10.14 -5.04 -17.33
CA TYR A 152 -9.25 -4.50 -18.35
C TYR A 152 -8.69 -5.59 -19.25
N ASP A 153 -8.56 -5.29 -20.54
CA ASP A 153 -7.69 -6.02 -21.46
C ASP A 153 -6.26 -5.50 -21.36
N TRP A 154 -5.28 -6.31 -21.78
CA TRP A 154 -3.86 -5.93 -21.80
C TRP A 154 -3.49 -4.86 -22.82
N ASN A 155 -4.38 -4.58 -23.78
CA ASN A 155 -4.16 -3.63 -24.88
C ASN A 155 -4.12 -2.17 -24.39
#